data_AF-A0A800MSL6-F1
#
_entry.id   AF-A0A800MSL6-F1
#
_cell.length_a   1.000
_cell.length_b   1.000
_cell.length_c   1.000
_cell.angle_alpha   90.00
_cell.angle_beta   90.00
_cell.angle_gamma   90.00
#
_symmetry.space_group_name_H-M   'P 1'
#
loop_
_entity.id
_entity.type
_entity.pdbx_description
1 polymer ?
#
loop_
_entity_poly.entity_id
_entity_poly.type
_entity_poly.pdbx_seq_one_letter_code
_entity_poly.pdbx_strand_id
1 'polypeptide(L)'
;MVKKGDTLYSLSKKHHLSVTQIKELNDLTGTTIYPGQRLILFEDKAGYHKIIAGSFSKIENAEKRAALLKKKEIPAAISTAVIDGKTYYRVQAGAFKDRRNAVNGLEAVKKEGIKDAFILSSGELQIFGLKPGDAYDDIISRMGKPKKTETQLNIKTLYYQADGAGVRATINMKDGTIGTLAVYPEYLSPRMLPALPFTKAEAVKMYGNANKTKTVTCYESAKCEELTYELDHFELKVRIDRDQTTVQFLEITDLTYR
;
A
#
# COMPACT_ATOMS: atom_id res chain seq x y z
N MET A 1 15.77 -0.66 11.99
CA MET A 1 16.73 -1.53 12.71
C MET A 1 17.06 -0.86 14.02
N VAL A 2 16.95 -1.60 15.12
CA VAL A 2 17.16 -1.15 16.50
C VAL A 2 18.64 -0.83 16.71
N LYS A 3 18.93 0.33 17.31
CA LYS A 3 20.27 0.80 17.66
C LYS A 3 20.51 0.69 19.16
N LYS A 4 21.78 0.74 19.58
CA LYS A 4 22.13 0.83 21.00
C LYS A 4 21.45 2.05 21.62
N GLY A 5 20.65 1.84 22.66
CA GLY A 5 19.86 2.87 23.33
C GLY A 5 18.42 3.03 22.84
N ASP A 6 18.02 2.35 21.75
CA ASP A 6 16.61 2.30 21.37
C ASP A 6 15.81 1.47 22.38
N THR A 7 14.62 1.95 22.70
CA THR A 7 13.61 1.22 23.49
C THR A 7 12.32 1.21 22.68
N LEU A 8 11.40 0.28 22.97
CA LEU A 8 10.09 0.34 22.33
C LEU A 8 9.41 1.69 22.56
N TYR A 9 9.59 2.31 23.73
CA TYR A 9 9.03 3.62 24.04
C TYR A 9 9.64 4.75 23.19
N SER A 10 10.97 4.81 23.09
CA SER A 10 11.63 5.85 22.28
C SER A 10 11.32 5.68 20.79
N LEU A 11 11.21 4.44 20.32
CA LEU A 11 10.76 4.13 18.97
C LEU A 11 9.29 4.48 18.77
N SER A 12 8.42 4.23 19.75
CA SER A 12 7.00 4.55 19.66
C SER A 12 6.78 6.06 19.52
N LYS A 13 7.47 6.86 20.35
CA LYS A 13 7.45 8.33 20.25
C LYS A 13 8.01 8.83 18.92
N LYS A 14 9.12 8.26 18.47
CA LYS A 14 9.78 8.64 17.22
C LYS A 14 8.97 8.31 15.98
N HIS A 15 8.21 7.22 16.01
CA HIS A 15 7.46 6.71 14.87
C HIS A 15 5.94 6.93 14.99
N HIS A 16 5.50 7.72 15.98
CA HIS A 16 4.09 8.00 16.25
C HIS A 16 3.21 6.74 16.40
N LEU A 17 3.80 5.69 16.99
CA LEU A 17 3.11 4.46 17.35
C LEU A 17 2.99 4.37 18.87
N SER A 18 2.05 3.56 19.35
CA SER A 18 2.07 3.07 20.72
C SER A 18 3.06 1.91 20.85
N VAL A 19 3.56 1.69 22.07
CA VAL A 19 4.40 0.51 22.36
C VAL A 19 3.66 -0.78 22.01
N THR A 20 2.35 -0.84 22.30
CA THR A 20 1.47 -1.96 21.94
C THR A 20 1.45 -2.21 20.43
N GLN A 21 1.26 -1.17 19.62
CA GLN A 21 1.29 -1.28 18.15
C GLN A 21 2.64 -1.79 17.65
N ILE A 22 3.77 -1.31 18.19
CA ILE A 22 5.08 -1.85 17.79
C ILE A 22 5.20 -3.33 18.16
N LYS A 23 4.73 -3.72 19.35
CA LYS A 23 4.75 -5.13 19.75
C LYS A 23 3.92 -5.99 18.80
N GLU A 24 2.72 -5.54 18.46
CA GLU A 24 1.81 -6.27 17.57
C GLU A 24 2.34 -6.37 16.15
N LEU A 25 2.90 -5.29 15.59
CA LEU A 25 3.53 -5.27 14.27
C LEU A 25 4.73 -6.23 14.16
N ASN A 26 5.30 -6.66 15.28
CA ASN A 26 6.54 -7.43 15.33
C ASN A 26 6.42 -8.74 16.11
N ASP A 27 5.20 -9.17 16.45
CA ASP A 27 4.90 -10.35 17.26
C ASP A 27 5.72 -10.44 18.57
N LEU A 28 5.97 -9.29 19.21
CA LEU A 28 6.73 -9.23 20.46
C LEU A 28 5.81 -9.52 21.66
N THR A 29 6.16 -10.53 22.44
CA THR A 29 5.47 -10.85 23.70
C THR A 29 5.88 -9.90 24.84
N GLY A 30 7.14 -9.46 24.85
CA GLY A 30 7.73 -8.55 25.84
C GLY A 30 8.09 -7.17 25.29
N THR A 31 8.81 -6.38 26.09
CA THR A 31 9.31 -5.04 25.70
C THR A 31 10.79 -5.02 25.35
N THR A 32 11.49 -6.14 25.54
CA THR A 32 12.92 -6.27 25.25
C THR A 32 13.16 -6.32 23.75
N ILE A 33 14.06 -5.45 23.28
CA ILE A 33 14.52 -5.40 21.90
C ILE A 33 16.05 -5.35 21.88
N TYR A 34 16.67 -5.93 20.87
CA TYR A 34 18.13 -6.06 20.79
C TYR A 34 18.71 -5.17 19.69
N PRO A 35 19.88 -4.54 19.90
CA PRO A 35 20.59 -3.85 18.83
C PRO A 35 20.77 -4.78 17.61
N GLY A 36 20.48 -4.25 16.42
CA GLY A 36 20.46 -5.03 15.17
C GLY A 36 19.12 -5.67 14.82
N GLN A 37 18.16 -5.75 15.75
CA GLN A 37 16.82 -6.28 15.48
C GLN A 37 16.08 -5.42 14.45
N ARG A 38 15.40 -6.06 13.51
CA ARG A 38 14.52 -5.36 12.58
C ARG A 38 13.11 -5.30 13.18
N LEU A 39 12.59 -4.08 13.30
CA LEU A 39 11.22 -3.83 13.73
C LEU A 39 10.46 -3.13 12.61
N ILE A 40 9.24 -3.58 12.37
CA ILE A 40 8.19 -2.92 11.61
C ILE A 40 7.67 -1.78 12.50
N LEU A 41 7.98 -0.55 12.08
CA LEU A 41 7.68 0.68 12.84
C LEU A 41 6.72 1.58 12.06
N PHE A 42 5.82 0.92 11.34
CA PHE A 42 4.75 1.57 10.62
C PHE A 42 3.60 0.61 10.51
N GLU A 43 2.40 1.11 10.81
CA GLU A 43 1.21 0.55 10.21
C GLU A 43 1.30 0.87 8.73
N ASP A 44 1.19 -0.16 7.89
CA ASP A 44 0.75 0.08 6.53
C ASP A 44 -0.60 0.80 6.68
N LYS A 45 -0.73 2.02 6.16
CA LYS A 45 -2.01 2.78 6.14
C LYS A 45 -3.02 2.09 5.18
N ALA A 46 -3.00 0.77 5.12
CA ALA A 46 -3.99 -0.05 4.47
C ALA A 46 -5.25 -0.01 5.33
N GLY A 47 -6.33 0.53 4.77
CA GLY A 47 -7.66 0.48 5.33
C GLY A 47 -8.03 -0.91 5.84
N TYR A 48 -9.01 -0.92 6.75
CA TYR A 48 -9.58 -2.08 7.43
C TYR A 48 -9.41 -3.44 6.71
N HIS A 49 -9.04 -4.44 7.49
CA HIS A 49 -9.08 -5.85 7.08
C HIS A 49 -10.54 -6.31 6.96
N LYS A 50 -11.02 -6.41 5.72
CA LYS A 50 -12.37 -6.88 5.42
C LYS A 50 -12.38 -8.40 5.34
N ILE A 51 -13.29 -9.06 6.05
CA ILE A 51 -13.50 -10.50 5.86
C ILE A 51 -14.44 -10.66 4.67
N ILE A 52 -13.97 -11.31 3.62
CA ILE A 52 -14.76 -11.64 2.44
C ILE A 52 -15.15 -13.12 2.52
N ALA A 53 -16.45 -13.38 2.67
CA ALA A 53 -17.07 -14.68 2.76
C ALA A 53 -17.58 -15.19 1.40
N GLY A 54 -16.82 -14.90 0.34
CA GLY A 54 -17.11 -15.31 -1.04
C GLY A 54 -17.23 -14.15 -2.03
N SER A 55 -16.99 -14.47 -3.31
CA SER A 55 -17.19 -13.59 -4.47
C SER A 55 -17.98 -14.35 -5.53
N PHE A 56 -19.15 -13.83 -5.93
CA PHE A 56 -20.10 -14.55 -6.78
C PHE A 56 -20.36 -13.80 -8.08
N SER A 57 -20.43 -14.48 -9.21
CA SER A 57 -20.80 -13.85 -10.49
C SER A 57 -22.29 -13.50 -10.60
N LYS A 58 -23.12 -14.02 -9.69
CA LYS A 58 -24.57 -13.83 -9.64
C LYS A 58 -24.97 -13.31 -8.26
N ILE A 59 -25.84 -12.30 -8.21
CA ILE A 59 -26.24 -11.64 -6.96
C ILE A 59 -27.01 -12.59 -6.04
N GLU A 60 -27.82 -13.48 -6.61
CA GLU A 60 -28.65 -14.43 -5.86
C GLU A 60 -27.79 -15.38 -5.02
N ASN A 61 -26.59 -15.71 -5.50
CA ASN A 61 -25.64 -16.54 -4.77
C ASN A 61 -25.00 -15.77 -3.60
N ALA A 62 -24.70 -14.48 -3.79
CA ALA A 62 -24.22 -13.61 -2.74
C ALA A 62 -25.29 -13.37 -1.67
N GLU A 63 -26.55 -13.17 -2.06
CA GLU A 63 -27.69 -13.02 -1.15
C GLU A 63 -27.93 -14.26 -0.30
N LYS A 64 -27.91 -15.46 -0.91
CA LYS A 64 -28.00 -16.72 -0.16
C LYS A 64 -26.88 -16.84 0.88
N ARG A 65 -25.64 -16.49 0.50
CA ARG A 65 -24.49 -16.53 1.41
C ARG A 65 -24.62 -15.50 2.52
N ALA A 66 -25.04 -14.27 2.21
CA ALA A 66 -25.25 -13.22 3.21
C ALA A 66 -26.39 -13.56 4.18
N ALA A 67 -27.49 -14.14 3.70
CA ALA A 67 -28.60 -14.59 4.54
C ALA A 67 -28.18 -15.72 5.48
N LEU A 68 -27.37 -16.68 5.00
CA LEU A 68 -26.81 -17.75 5.82
C LEU A 68 -25.94 -17.19 6.96
N LEU A 69 -25.09 -16.21 6.68
CA LEU A 69 -24.25 -15.55 7.70
C LEU A 69 -25.10 -14.78 8.72
N LYS A 70 -26.10 -14.02 8.27
CA LYS A 70 -27.02 -13.28 9.16
C LYS A 70 -27.79 -14.22 10.09
N LYS A 71 -28.23 -15.38 9.60
CA LYS A 71 -28.88 -16.43 10.42
C LYS A 71 -27.96 -16.98 11.53
N LYS A 72 -26.65 -16.92 11.31
CA LYS A 72 -25.60 -17.30 12.26
C LYS A 72 -25.07 -16.11 13.07
N GLU A 73 -25.83 -15.00 13.08
CA GLU A 73 -25.49 -13.77 13.80
C GLU A 73 -24.16 -13.12 13.35
N ILE A 74 -23.67 -13.48 12.16
CA ILE A 74 -22.51 -12.84 11.54
C ILE A 74 -23.03 -11.70 10.64
N PRO A 75 -22.66 -10.43 10.92
CA PRO A 75 -23.02 -9.32 10.07
C PRO A 75 -22.51 -9.54 8.64
N ALA A 76 -23.39 -9.42 7.65
CA ALA A 76 -23.03 -9.60 6.25
C ALA A 76 -23.59 -8.47 5.38
N ALA A 77 -22.71 -7.87 4.58
CA ALA A 77 -23.05 -6.88 3.55
C ALA A 77 -22.60 -7.38 2.18
N ILE A 78 -23.31 -6.99 1.13
CA ILE A 78 -22.95 -7.31 -0.25
C ILE A 78 -22.42 -6.04 -0.91
N SER A 79 -21.28 -6.15 -1.58
CA SER A 79 -20.72 -5.10 -2.43
C SER A 79 -20.33 -5.68 -3.79
N THR A 80 -20.24 -4.84 -4.81
CA THR A 80 -19.70 -5.25 -6.11
C THR A 80 -18.17 -5.07 -6.12
N ALA A 81 -17.49 -5.92 -6.89
CA ALA A 81 -16.07 -5.81 -7.18
C ALA A 81 -15.80 -6.28 -8.60
N VAL A 82 -14.87 -5.62 -9.31
CA VAL A 82 -14.42 -6.07 -10.64
C VAL A 82 -13.15 -6.89 -10.46
N ILE A 83 -13.16 -8.12 -10.98
CA ILE A 83 -12.03 -9.06 -10.93
C ILE A 83 -11.84 -9.57 -12.35
N ASP A 84 -10.66 -9.37 -12.93
CA ASP A 84 -10.34 -9.75 -14.32
C ASP A 84 -11.38 -9.25 -15.35
N GLY A 85 -11.82 -7.99 -15.20
CA GLY A 85 -12.80 -7.35 -16.09
C GLY A 85 -14.24 -7.86 -15.95
N LYS A 86 -14.53 -8.71 -14.96
CA LYS A 86 -15.87 -9.24 -14.68
C LYS A 86 -16.38 -8.74 -13.34
N THR A 87 -17.67 -8.42 -13.27
CA THR A 87 -18.33 -7.99 -12.03
C THR A 87 -18.66 -9.20 -11.15
N TYR A 88 -18.26 -9.13 -9.89
CA TYR A 88 -18.59 -10.09 -8.84
C TYR A 88 -19.29 -9.37 -7.68
N TYR A 89 -20.19 -10.07 -7.02
CA TYR A 89 -20.84 -9.69 -5.78
C TYR A 89 -20.08 -10.33 -4.62
N ARG A 90 -19.37 -9.51 -3.84
CA ARG A 90 -18.62 -9.90 -2.64
C ARG A 90 -19.50 -9.84 -1.42
N VAL A 91 -19.43 -10.89 -0.60
CA VAL A 91 -20.09 -10.91 0.71
C VAL A 91 -19.06 -10.55 1.78
N GLN A 92 -19.18 -9.37 2.37
CA GLN A 92 -18.33 -8.90 3.46
C GLN A 92 -18.94 -9.32 4.81
N ALA A 93 -18.18 -10.07 5.61
CA ALA A 93 -18.58 -10.61 6.92
C ALA A 93 -17.94 -9.85 8.11
N GLY A 94 -17.38 -8.68 7.86
CA GLY A 94 -16.76 -7.82 8.88
C GLY A 94 -15.65 -6.95 8.30
N ALA A 95 -15.29 -5.89 9.02
CA ALA A 95 -14.16 -5.02 8.71
C ALA A 95 -13.47 -4.61 10.00
N PHE A 96 -12.18 -4.90 10.13
CA PHE A 96 -11.43 -4.73 11.37
C PHE A 96 -10.20 -3.87 11.12
N LYS A 97 -9.97 -2.90 12.00
CA LYS A 97 -8.75 -2.09 11.92
C LYS A 97 -7.52 -2.92 12.30
N ASP A 98 -7.64 -3.77 13.31
CA ASP A 98 -6.58 -4.67 13.76
C ASP A 98 -6.63 -6.01 13.01
N ARG A 99 -5.47 -6.46 12.54
CA ARG A 99 -5.34 -7.72 11.79
C ARG A 99 -5.64 -8.94 12.63
N ARG A 100 -5.28 -8.95 13.92
CA ARG A 100 -5.52 -10.10 14.80
C ARG A 100 -7.03 -10.30 15.03
N ASN A 101 -7.77 -9.22 15.19
CA ASN A 101 -9.24 -9.24 15.23
C ASN A 101 -9.85 -9.72 13.91
N ALA A 102 -9.29 -9.31 12.77
CA ALA A 102 -9.70 -9.82 11.47
C ALA A 102 -9.47 -11.34 11.34
N VAL A 103 -8.33 -11.85 11.81
CA VAL A 103 -8.02 -13.29 11.83
C VAL A 103 -9.00 -14.05 12.72
N ASN A 104 -9.27 -13.56 13.93
CA ASN A 104 -10.25 -14.16 14.84
C ASN A 104 -11.65 -14.20 14.21
N GLY A 105 -12.08 -13.10 13.59
CA GLY A 105 -13.35 -13.05 12.87
C GLY A 105 -13.38 -14.01 11.67
N LEU A 106 -12.27 -14.16 10.95
CA LEU A 106 -12.17 -15.08 9.82
C LEU A 106 -12.32 -16.53 10.29
N GLU A 107 -11.69 -16.90 11.40
CA GLU A 107 -11.82 -18.24 11.99
C GLU A 107 -13.24 -18.51 12.46
N ALA A 108 -13.93 -17.52 13.03
CA ALA A 108 -15.37 -17.64 13.35
C ALA A 108 -16.21 -17.91 12.09
N VAL A 109 -15.99 -17.14 11.02
CA VAL A 109 -16.69 -17.34 9.73
C VAL A 109 -16.41 -18.74 9.15
N LYS A 110 -15.16 -19.22 9.22
CA LYS A 110 -14.79 -20.55 8.72
C LYS A 110 -15.39 -21.69 9.54
N LYS A 111 -15.45 -21.56 10.88
CA LYS A 111 -16.11 -22.52 11.77
C LYS A 111 -17.58 -22.71 11.44
N GLU A 112 -18.22 -21.65 10.94
CA GLU A 112 -19.59 -21.69 10.45
C GLU A 112 -19.78 -22.39 9.09
N GLY A 113 -18.74 -23.01 8.53
CA GLY A 113 -18.78 -23.79 7.29
C GLY A 113 -18.39 -23.02 6.03
N ILE A 114 -18.04 -21.73 6.16
CA ILE A 114 -17.66 -20.84 5.05
C ILE A 114 -16.14 -20.94 4.82
N LYS A 115 -15.70 -22.10 4.36
CA LYS A 115 -14.26 -22.46 4.24
C LYS A 115 -13.50 -21.59 3.23
N ASP A 116 -14.20 -21.04 2.24
CA ASP A 116 -13.69 -20.16 1.19
C ASP A 116 -13.58 -18.69 1.64
N ALA A 117 -13.87 -18.36 2.90
CA ALA A 117 -13.66 -17.02 3.42
C ALA A 117 -12.18 -16.64 3.49
N PHE A 118 -11.88 -15.37 3.25
CA PHE A 118 -10.53 -14.82 3.32
C PHE A 118 -10.55 -13.37 3.83
N ILE A 119 -9.40 -12.88 4.30
CA ILE A 119 -9.23 -11.46 4.62
C ILE A 119 -8.77 -10.74 3.35
N LEU A 120 -9.56 -9.76 2.92
CA LEU A 120 -9.14 -8.73 1.98
C LEU A 120 -8.65 -7.53 2.79
N SER A 121 -7.34 -7.35 2.86
CA SER A 121 -6.78 -6.11 3.38
C SER A 121 -6.93 -5.07 2.27
N SER A 122 -7.72 -4.02 2.48
CA SER A 122 -7.73 -2.90 1.54
C SER A 122 -6.46 -2.09 1.75
N GLY A 123 -5.33 -2.56 1.22
CA GLY A 123 -4.20 -1.67 0.96
C GLY A 123 -4.69 -0.60 0.00
N GLU A 124 -4.70 0.65 0.45
CA GLU A 124 -4.85 1.75 -0.50
C GLU A 124 -3.67 1.69 -1.46
N LEU A 125 -3.90 2.07 -2.71
CA LEU A 125 -2.81 2.18 -3.66
C LEU A 125 -1.80 3.19 -3.09
N GLN A 126 -0.53 2.79 -3.00
CA GLN A 126 0.50 3.58 -2.35
C GLN A 126 1.88 3.26 -2.94
N ILE A 127 2.81 4.18 -2.76
CA ILE A 127 4.23 3.99 -3.02
C ILE A 127 4.96 4.11 -1.68
N PHE A 128 5.57 3.03 -1.20
CA PHE A 128 6.37 3.02 0.03
C PHE A 128 5.61 3.54 1.29
N GLY A 129 4.34 3.19 1.41
CA GLY A 129 3.42 3.59 2.47
C GLY A 129 2.89 5.02 2.34
N LEU A 130 3.09 5.67 1.19
CA LEU A 130 2.72 7.05 0.91
C LEU A 130 1.75 7.14 -0.26
N LYS A 131 0.81 8.06 -0.19
CA LYS A 131 -0.14 8.37 -1.25
C LYS A 131 -0.48 9.86 -1.27
N PRO A 132 -1.16 10.36 -2.31
CA PRO A 132 -1.74 11.69 -2.27
C PRO A 132 -2.67 11.87 -1.06
N GLY A 133 -2.68 13.07 -0.49
CA GLY A 133 -3.35 13.43 0.76
C GLY A 133 -2.52 13.18 2.03
N ASP A 134 -1.45 12.38 1.98
CA ASP A 134 -0.51 12.28 3.10
C ASP A 134 0.30 13.57 3.27
N ALA A 135 0.87 13.79 4.46
CA ALA A 135 1.67 14.98 4.73
C ALA A 135 3.02 14.92 3.98
N TYR A 136 3.53 16.06 3.53
CA TYR A 136 4.86 16.12 2.92
C TYR A 136 5.96 15.53 3.82
N ASP A 137 5.89 15.78 5.12
CA ASP A 137 6.87 15.30 6.10
C ASP A 137 6.84 13.77 6.26
N ASP A 138 5.77 13.10 5.84
CA ASP A 138 5.71 11.63 5.81
C ASP A 138 6.73 11.07 4.80
N ILE A 139 7.03 11.79 3.71
CA ILE A 139 8.08 11.41 2.76
C ILE A 139 9.44 11.32 3.47
N ILE A 140 9.79 12.36 4.24
CA ILE A 140 11.06 12.41 4.98
C ILE A 140 11.09 11.36 6.09
N SER A 141 9.96 11.17 6.76
CA SER A 141 9.84 10.17 7.84
C SER A 141 10.00 8.74 7.33
N ARG A 142 9.53 8.47 6.12
CA ARG A 142 9.62 7.16 5.47
C ARG A 142 10.98 6.94 4.81
N MET A 143 11.42 7.88 3.98
CA MET A 143 12.57 7.69 3.09
C MET A 143 13.88 8.24 3.67
N GLY A 144 13.80 8.95 4.79
CA GLY A 144 14.92 9.64 5.42
C GLY A 144 15.13 11.05 4.88
N LYS A 145 16.14 11.74 5.41
CA LYS A 145 16.48 13.09 4.97
C LYS A 145 17.21 13.04 3.61
N PRO A 146 16.73 13.74 2.57
CA PRO A 146 17.44 13.82 1.30
C PRO A 146 18.74 14.62 1.46
N LYS A 147 19.71 14.35 0.58
CA LYS A 147 20.96 15.11 0.49
C LYS A 147 20.72 16.53 -0.01
N LYS A 148 19.79 16.67 -0.96
CA LYS A 148 19.39 17.95 -1.55
C LYS A 148 17.89 17.94 -1.80
N THR A 149 17.26 19.10 -1.63
CA THR A 149 15.87 19.33 -2.04
C THR A 149 15.83 20.58 -2.90
N GLU A 150 15.13 20.50 -4.02
CA GLU A 150 14.81 21.65 -4.88
C GLU A 150 13.31 21.89 -4.85
N THR A 151 12.89 23.15 -4.96
CA THR A 151 11.48 23.52 -5.05
C THR A 151 11.28 24.42 -6.26
N GLN A 152 10.33 24.06 -7.11
CA GLN A 152 9.90 24.86 -8.25
C GLN A 152 8.37 24.92 -8.23
N LEU A 153 7.82 26.12 -8.04
CA LEU A 153 6.39 26.31 -7.74
C LEU A 153 5.99 25.44 -6.54
N ASN A 154 4.97 24.60 -6.70
CA ASN A 154 4.50 23.66 -5.69
C ASN A 154 5.12 22.26 -5.83
N ILE A 155 6.14 22.07 -6.67
CA ILE A 155 6.82 20.79 -6.85
C ILE A 155 8.08 20.76 -6.00
N LYS A 156 8.23 19.72 -5.18
CA LYS A 156 9.44 19.42 -4.42
C LYS A 156 10.16 18.22 -5.02
N THR A 157 11.42 18.40 -5.36
CA THR A 157 12.30 17.35 -5.90
C THR A 157 13.34 17.00 -4.83
N LEU A 158 13.40 15.73 -4.44
CA LEU A 158 14.26 15.23 -3.37
C LEU A 158 15.33 14.30 -3.96
N TYR A 159 16.58 14.59 -3.64
CA TYR A 159 17.76 13.87 -4.12
C TYR A 159 18.39 13.09 -2.95
N TYR A 160 18.36 11.77 -3.03
CA TYR A 160 18.95 10.88 -2.03
C TYR A 160 20.34 10.39 -2.43
N GLN A 161 20.59 10.29 -3.73
CA GLN A 161 21.88 9.97 -4.35
C GLN A 161 22.37 11.14 -5.22
N ALA A 162 23.56 11.01 -5.83
CA ALA A 162 24.24 12.11 -6.52
C ALA A 162 23.86 12.24 -8.01
N ASP A 163 23.11 11.28 -8.53
CA ASP A 163 22.93 10.95 -9.95
C ASP A 163 21.52 11.26 -10.48
N GLY A 164 20.56 11.62 -9.62
CA GLY A 164 19.24 12.03 -10.08
C GLY A 164 18.21 12.25 -8.97
N ALA A 165 17.02 12.69 -9.39
CA ALA A 165 15.90 12.91 -8.49
C ALA A 165 15.32 11.57 -8.04
N GLY A 166 15.40 11.24 -6.75
CA GLY A 166 14.82 10.00 -6.23
C GLY A 166 13.31 10.10 -6.03
N VAL A 167 12.81 11.29 -5.67
CA VAL A 167 11.38 11.56 -5.46
C VAL A 167 11.03 12.92 -6.01
N ARG A 168 9.87 13.02 -6.66
CA ARG A 168 9.19 14.28 -6.97
C ARG A 168 7.80 14.25 -6.36
N ALA A 169 7.45 15.28 -5.61
CA ALA A 169 6.13 15.42 -5.03
C ALA A 169 5.55 16.79 -5.40
N THR A 170 4.34 16.80 -5.96
CA THR A 170 3.54 18.02 -6.05
C THR A 170 2.88 18.24 -4.70
N ILE A 171 2.90 19.46 -4.18
CA ILE A 171 2.32 19.82 -2.88
C ILE A 171 1.04 20.61 -3.09
N ASN A 172 -0.02 20.22 -2.39
CA ASN A 172 -1.27 20.95 -2.34
C ASN A 172 -1.06 22.26 -1.57
N MET A 173 -1.23 23.41 -2.24
CA MET A 173 -0.94 24.71 -1.62
C MET A 173 -1.87 25.07 -0.46
N LYS A 174 -3.05 24.43 -0.37
CA LYS A 174 -4.06 24.70 0.64
C LYS A 174 -3.72 24.10 2.00
N ASP A 175 -3.20 22.88 2.02
CA ASP A 175 -3.02 22.08 3.25
C ASP A 175 -1.62 21.46 3.38
N GLY A 176 -0.73 21.65 2.40
CA GLY A 176 0.64 21.14 2.44
C GLY A 176 0.76 19.63 2.23
N THR A 177 -0.33 18.95 1.85
CA THR A 177 -0.33 17.52 1.58
C THR A 177 0.24 17.18 0.21
N ILE A 178 0.58 15.91 -0.01
CA ILE A 178 1.02 15.39 -1.30
C ILE A 178 -0.16 15.42 -2.29
N GLY A 179 0.01 16.07 -3.43
CA GLY A 179 -0.94 16.02 -4.57
C GLY A 179 -0.59 14.90 -5.55
N THR A 180 0.68 14.81 -5.95
CA THR A 180 1.21 13.68 -6.73
C THR A 180 2.53 13.23 -6.13
N LEU A 181 2.85 11.93 -6.24
CA LEU A 181 4.11 11.37 -5.77
C LEU A 181 4.71 10.50 -6.88
N ALA A 182 5.85 10.93 -7.41
CA ALA A 182 6.65 10.17 -8.35
C ALA A 182 7.97 9.72 -7.68
N VAL A 183 8.35 8.47 -7.91
CA VAL A 183 9.51 7.81 -7.32
C VAL A 183 10.33 7.15 -8.42
N TYR A 184 11.64 7.38 -8.41
CA TYR A 184 12.59 6.89 -9.40
C TYR A 184 13.56 5.90 -8.72
N PRO A 185 13.29 4.59 -8.78
CA PRO A 185 14.04 3.60 -8.01
C PRO A 185 15.55 3.62 -8.26
N GLU A 186 15.99 3.90 -9.49
CA GLU A 186 17.40 3.96 -9.87
C GLU A 186 18.23 4.96 -9.01
N TYR A 187 17.63 6.08 -8.60
CA TYR A 187 18.30 7.11 -7.78
C TYR A 187 18.06 6.93 -6.27
N LEU A 188 17.57 5.77 -5.85
CA LEU A 188 17.30 5.43 -4.46
C LEU A 188 18.18 4.28 -3.99
N SER A 189 18.45 4.25 -2.68
CA SER A 189 19.29 3.19 -2.12
C SER A 189 18.62 1.83 -2.28
N PRO A 190 19.36 0.77 -2.67
CA PRO A 190 18.84 -0.61 -2.67
C PRO A 190 18.32 -1.07 -1.30
N ARG A 191 18.68 -0.38 -0.21
CA ARG A 191 18.14 -0.62 1.14
C ARG A 191 16.62 -0.39 1.24
N MET A 192 16.01 0.26 0.25
CA MET A 192 14.57 0.44 0.14
C MET A 192 13.83 -0.85 -0.26
N LEU A 193 14.56 -1.89 -0.69
CA LEU A 193 14.01 -3.24 -0.87
C LEU A 193 13.61 -3.88 0.48
N PRO A 194 12.49 -4.60 0.55
CA PRO A 194 11.55 -4.94 -0.53
C PRO A 194 10.38 -3.95 -0.68
N ALA A 195 10.44 -2.78 -0.05
CA ALA A 195 9.30 -1.88 0.07
C ALA A 195 9.09 -0.95 -1.16
N LEU A 196 10.01 -0.93 -2.12
CA LEU A 196 9.82 -0.40 -3.47
C LEU A 196 10.14 -1.49 -4.50
N PRO A 197 9.40 -1.60 -5.62
CA PRO A 197 9.76 -2.49 -6.70
C PRO A 197 10.81 -1.84 -7.59
N PHE A 198 11.89 -2.58 -7.87
CA PHE A 198 12.93 -2.17 -8.82
C PHE A 198 12.78 -2.91 -10.15
N THR A 199 11.98 -3.98 -10.18
CA THR A 199 11.70 -4.78 -11.37
C THR A 199 10.20 -4.94 -11.63
N LYS A 200 9.83 -5.23 -12.89
CA LYS A 200 8.46 -5.56 -13.31
C LYS A 200 7.87 -6.70 -12.48
N ALA A 201 8.67 -7.75 -12.24
CA ALA A 201 8.24 -8.89 -11.45
C ALA A 201 7.92 -8.49 -9.99
N GLU A 202 8.71 -7.60 -9.39
CA GLU A 202 8.43 -7.07 -8.05
C GLU A 202 7.21 -6.16 -8.05
N ALA A 203 7.02 -5.33 -9.08
CA ALA A 203 5.82 -4.50 -9.22
C ALA A 203 4.56 -5.36 -9.32
N VAL A 204 4.58 -6.42 -10.14
CA VAL A 204 3.47 -7.38 -10.24
C VAL A 204 3.26 -8.14 -8.94
N LYS A 205 4.33 -8.51 -8.24
CA LYS A 205 4.25 -9.14 -6.91
C LYS A 205 3.64 -8.20 -5.87
N MET A 206 3.93 -6.91 -5.94
CA MET A 206 3.49 -5.91 -4.97
C MET A 206 2.06 -5.43 -5.23
N TYR A 207 1.74 -5.12 -6.48
CA TYR A 207 0.48 -4.48 -6.87
C TYR A 207 -0.49 -5.41 -7.61
N GLY A 208 -0.06 -6.64 -7.95
CA GLY A 208 -0.84 -7.59 -8.72
C GLY A 208 -0.74 -7.36 -10.24
N ASN A 209 -1.73 -7.87 -10.97
CA ASN A 209 -1.86 -7.61 -12.40
C ASN A 209 -2.39 -6.20 -12.63
N ALA A 210 -1.80 -5.47 -13.59
CA ALA A 210 -2.22 -4.13 -13.93
C ALA A 210 -3.64 -4.12 -14.54
N ASN A 211 -4.42 -3.09 -14.25
CA ASN A 211 -5.72 -2.87 -14.87
C ASN A 211 -5.58 -2.58 -16.38
N LYS A 212 -4.52 -1.85 -16.76
CA LYS A 212 -4.20 -1.50 -18.15
C LYS A 212 -2.69 -1.61 -18.38
N THR A 213 -2.30 -1.99 -19.59
CA THR A 213 -0.91 -2.00 -20.05
C THR A 213 -0.83 -1.29 -21.38
N LYS A 214 0.13 -0.37 -21.56
CA LYS A 214 0.32 0.39 -22.80
C LYS A 214 1.80 0.50 -23.16
N THR A 215 2.08 0.56 -24.44
CA THR A 215 3.40 0.99 -24.93
C THR A 215 3.43 2.51 -24.97
N VAL A 216 4.43 3.12 -24.32
CA VAL A 216 4.64 4.56 -24.25
C VAL A 216 6.02 4.92 -24.79
N THR A 217 6.21 6.18 -25.16
CA THR A 217 7.53 6.69 -25.53
C THR A 217 8.25 7.19 -24.27
N CYS A 218 9.47 6.70 -24.02
CA CYS A 218 10.35 7.11 -22.94
C CYS A 218 11.59 7.85 -23.49
N TYR A 219 12.66 7.98 -22.68
CA TYR A 219 13.88 8.73 -23.04
C TYR A 219 14.42 8.31 -24.42
N GLU A 220 14.94 9.28 -25.19
CA GLU A 220 15.48 9.06 -26.55
C GLU A 220 14.50 8.42 -27.53
N SER A 221 13.19 8.65 -27.35
CA SER A 221 12.13 8.05 -28.18
C SER A 221 12.03 6.51 -28.07
N ALA A 222 12.68 5.90 -27.08
CA ALA A 222 12.57 4.47 -26.83
C ALA A 222 11.12 4.07 -26.49
N LYS A 223 10.78 2.80 -26.74
CA LYS A 223 9.47 2.25 -26.37
C LYS A 223 9.58 1.55 -25.02
N CYS A 224 8.82 2.05 -24.07
CA CYS A 224 8.68 1.51 -22.73
C CYS A 224 7.26 0.96 -22.53
N GLU A 225 7.10 0.14 -21.52
CA GLU A 225 5.79 -0.37 -21.11
C GLU A 225 5.31 0.43 -19.89
N GLU A 226 4.04 0.81 -19.88
CA GLU A 226 3.40 1.44 -18.72
C GLU A 226 2.29 0.53 -18.22
N LEU A 227 2.44 0.11 -16.96
CA LEU A 227 1.44 -0.61 -16.20
C LEU A 227 0.61 0.42 -15.41
N THR A 228 -0.71 0.38 -15.56
CA THR A 228 -1.62 1.25 -14.81
C THR A 228 -2.44 0.41 -13.85
N TYR A 229 -2.37 0.78 -12.58
CA TYR A 229 -3.16 0.23 -11.49
C TYR A 229 -4.15 1.30 -11.03
N GLU A 230 -5.43 0.94 -10.98
CA GLU A 230 -6.50 1.83 -10.55
C GLU A 230 -7.23 1.16 -9.37
N LEU A 231 -7.27 1.86 -8.24
CA LEU A 231 -7.98 1.40 -7.05
C LEU A 231 -8.58 2.61 -6.32
N ASP A 232 -9.88 2.53 -6.03
CA ASP A 232 -10.68 3.63 -5.51
C ASP A 232 -10.56 4.89 -6.38
N HIS A 233 -9.99 5.97 -5.85
CA HIS A 233 -9.75 7.25 -6.54
C HIS A 233 -8.27 7.45 -6.87
N PHE A 234 -7.43 6.42 -6.73
CA PHE A 234 -6.00 6.50 -7.02
C PHE A 234 -5.63 5.77 -8.32
N GLU A 235 -4.72 6.39 -9.06
CA GLU A 235 -4.03 5.80 -10.20
C GLU A 235 -2.53 5.70 -9.89
N LEU A 236 -1.98 4.49 -9.97
CA LEU A 236 -0.54 4.24 -9.93
C LEU A 236 -0.08 3.80 -11.32
N LYS A 237 0.84 4.57 -11.89
CA LYS A 237 1.57 4.21 -13.09
C LYS A 237 2.92 3.67 -12.71
N VAL A 238 3.28 2.51 -13.26
CA VAL A 238 4.62 1.92 -13.16
C VAL A 238 5.17 1.82 -14.56
N ARG A 239 6.23 2.56 -14.86
CA ARG A 239 6.89 2.50 -16.16
C ARG A 239 8.04 1.50 -16.10
N ILE A 240 8.00 0.52 -16.99
CA ILE A 240 9.04 -0.47 -17.20
C ILE A 240 9.93 0.04 -18.34
N ASP A 241 11.24 0.02 -18.11
CA ASP A 241 12.25 0.48 -19.06
C ASP A 241 12.28 -0.40 -20.33
N ARG A 242 13.02 0.03 -21.34
CA ARG A 242 13.18 -0.65 -22.64
C ARG A 242 13.73 -2.08 -22.53
N ASP A 243 14.38 -2.40 -21.41
CA ASP A 243 14.84 -3.76 -21.11
C ASP A 243 13.68 -4.71 -20.71
N GLN A 244 12.46 -4.20 -20.59
CA GLN A 244 11.22 -4.90 -20.20
C GLN A 244 11.25 -5.51 -18.78
N THR A 245 12.24 -5.14 -17.97
CA THR A 245 12.46 -5.71 -16.65
C THR A 245 12.59 -4.66 -15.55
N THR A 246 13.25 -3.53 -15.80
CA THR A 246 13.58 -2.52 -14.79
C THR A 246 12.44 -1.54 -14.63
N VAL A 247 12.09 -1.19 -13.38
CA VAL A 247 11.14 -0.10 -13.10
C VAL A 247 11.88 1.23 -13.19
N GLN A 248 11.54 2.02 -14.21
CA GLN A 248 12.11 3.35 -14.42
C GLN A 248 11.55 4.37 -13.43
N PHE A 249 10.22 4.40 -13.26
CA PHE A 249 9.59 5.20 -12.21
C PHE A 249 8.19 4.68 -11.88
N LEU A 250 7.73 5.08 -10.69
CA LEU A 250 6.37 4.93 -10.22
C LEU A 250 5.76 6.31 -10.02
N GLU A 251 4.50 6.53 -10.36
CA GLU A 251 3.77 7.75 -10.03
C GLU A 251 2.36 7.41 -9.56
N ILE A 252 2.01 7.91 -8.37
CA ILE A 252 0.66 7.83 -7.83
C ILE A 252 -0.01 9.21 -7.85
N THR A 253 -1.24 9.23 -8.35
CA THR A 253 -2.08 10.43 -8.48
C THR A 253 -3.48 10.17 -7.92
N ASP A 254 -4.07 11.18 -7.31
CA ASP A 254 -5.49 11.22 -6.97
C ASP A 254 -6.31 11.70 -8.17
N LEU A 255 -7.25 10.88 -8.61
CA LEU A 255 -8.12 11.14 -9.75
C LEU A 255 -9.31 12.05 -9.42
N THR A 256 -9.58 12.33 -8.15
CA THR A 256 -10.70 13.19 -7.71
C THR A 256 -10.62 14.60 -8.28
N TYR A 257 -9.41 15.06 -8.64
CA TYR A 257 -9.13 16.43 -9.09
C TYR A 257 -8.76 16.53 -10.58
N ARG A 258 -8.98 15.47 -11.37
CA ARG A 258 -8.76 15.47 -12.84
C ARG A 258 -10.02 15.80 -13.63
#